data_AF-A0A7S2TKL7-F1
#
_entry.id   AF-A0A7S2TKL7-F1
#
_cell.length_a   1.000
_cell.length_b   1.000
_cell.length_c   1.000
_cell.angle_alpha   90.00
_cell.angle_beta   90.00
_cell.angle_gamma   90.00
#
_symmetry.space_group_name_H-M   'P 1'
#
loop_
_entity.id
_entity.type
_entity.pdbx_description
1 polymer ?
#
loop_
_entity_poly.entity_id
_entity_poly.type
_entity_poly.pdbx_seq_one_letter_code
_entity_poly.pdbx_strand_id
1 'polypeptide(L)'
;MESKAPLGRWVVASKNGLYVRAGPSAKEKTTGVLKYKEEVIGLKRINGWLKHPSGWSLINSYGNIPFLTRLTELREVVIDKSSSGEKIQFNYPSPAARMSTRRTDNR
;
A
#
# COMPACT_ATOMS: atom_id res chain seq x y z
N MET A 1 -22.80 0.47 -14.71
CA MET A 1 -22.18 -0.22 -13.55
C MET A 1 -20.85 0.47 -13.29
N GLU A 2 -20.71 1.25 -12.23
CA GLU A 2 -19.45 1.94 -11.91
C GLU A 2 -18.37 0.92 -11.54
N SER A 3 -17.43 0.66 -12.45
CA SER A 3 -16.19 -0.03 -12.12
C SER A 3 -15.30 0.93 -11.33
N LYS A 4 -15.40 0.88 -10.00
CA LYS A 4 -14.53 1.67 -9.13
C LYS A 4 -13.09 1.25 -9.37
N ALA A 5 -12.27 2.18 -9.85
CA ALA A 5 -10.86 1.93 -10.15
C ALA A 5 -10.12 1.35 -8.92
N PRO A 6 -9.13 0.45 -9.12
CA PRO A 6 -8.35 -0.10 -8.04
C PRO A 6 -7.60 0.99 -7.28
N LEU A 7 -7.40 0.79 -5.98
CA LEU A 7 -6.65 1.69 -5.10
C LEU A 7 -5.12 1.64 -5.33
N GLY A 8 -4.65 0.96 -6.37
CA GLY A 8 -3.25 0.81 -6.73
C GLY A 8 -2.57 -0.40 -6.06
N ARG A 9 -1.25 -0.49 -6.22
CA ARG A 9 -0.40 -1.55 -5.68
C ARG A 9 -0.06 -1.31 -4.21
N TRP A 10 0.00 -2.39 -3.46
CA TRP A 10 0.39 -2.41 -2.05
C TRP A 10 1.39 -3.53 -1.82
N VAL A 11 2.32 -3.33 -0.90
CA VAL A 11 3.32 -4.31 -0.52
C VAL A 11 3.21 -4.64 0.96
N VAL A 12 3.38 -5.91 1.30
CA VAL A 12 3.44 -6.36 2.69
C VAL A 12 4.76 -5.92 3.31
N ALA A 13 4.67 -5.05 4.31
CA ALA A 13 5.79 -4.55 5.09
C ALA A 13 6.10 -5.43 6.33
N SER A 14 5.17 -6.32 6.71
CA SER A 14 5.36 -7.24 7.84
C SER A 14 6.34 -8.36 7.50
N LYS A 15 7.44 -8.48 8.27
CA LYS A 15 8.39 -9.59 8.14
C LYS A 15 7.80 -10.96 8.50
N ASN A 16 6.78 -10.96 9.36
CA ASN A 16 6.12 -12.18 9.84
C ASN A 16 4.98 -12.63 8.92
N GLY A 17 4.82 -11.98 7.75
CA GLY A 17 3.65 -12.14 6.91
C GLY A 17 2.43 -11.39 7.45
N LEU A 18 1.33 -11.50 6.70
CA LEU A 18 0.09 -10.78 6.99
C LEU A 18 -1.12 -11.67 6.73
N TYR A 19 -1.98 -11.83 7.73
CA TYR A 19 -3.19 -12.62 7.58
C TYR A 19 -4.16 -12.02 6.58
N VAL A 20 -4.70 -12.90 5.74
CA VAL A 20 -5.83 -12.63 4.85
C VAL A 20 -7.08 -13.20 5.51
N ARG A 21 -8.14 -12.41 5.56
CA ARG A 21 -9.40 -12.74 6.23
C ARG A 21 -10.59 -12.64 5.30
N ALA A 22 -11.66 -13.35 5.66
CA ALA A 22 -12.92 -13.33 4.92
C ALA A 22 -13.61 -11.94 4.94
N GLY A 23 -13.43 -11.16 6.01
CA GLY A 23 -14.01 -9.83 6.16
C GLY A 23 -13.07 -8.81 6.85
N PRO A 24 -13.47 -7.52 6.89
CA PRO A 24 -12.68 -6.42 7.44
C PRO A 24 -12.73 -6.38 8.99
N SER A 25 -12.39 -7.48 9.64
CA SER A 25 -12.38 -7.59 11.10
C SER A 25 -11.40 -8.67 11.58
N ALA A 26 -10.80 -8.44 12.74
CA ALA A 26 -9.87 -9.39 13.35
C ALA A 26 -10.55 -10.66 13.87
N LYS A 27 -11.89 -10.64 14.00
CA LYS A 27 -12.71 -11.80 14.41
C LYS A 27 -13.07 -12.73 13.24
N GLU A 28 -12.87 -12.26 12.01
CA GLU A 28 -13.19 -13.03 10.80
C GLU A 28 -12.22 -14.18 10.58
N LYS A 29 -12.69 -15.27 9.97
CA LYS A 29 -11.85 -16.43 9.65
C LYS A 29 -10.66 -16.03 8.79
N THR A 30 -9.48 -16.50 9.16
CA THR A 30 -8.26 -16.41 8.33
C THR A 30 -8.39 -17.38 7.15
N THR A 31 -8.27 -16.86 5.93
CA THR A 31 -8.32 -17.61 4.68
C THR A 31 -6.95 -17.83 4.06
N GLY A 32 -5.93 -17.09 4.51
CA GLY A 32 -4.57 -17.23 4.02
C GLY A 32 -3.58 -16.30 4.71
N VAL A 33 -2.36 -16.26 4.17
CA VAL A 33 -1.27 -15.41 4.65
C VAL A 33 -0.53 -14.85 3.44
N LEU A 34 -0.36 -13.53 3.39
CA LEU A 34 0.55 -12.87 2.45
C LEU A 34 1.97 -12.89 3.03
N LYS A 35 2.97 -13.11 2.19
CA LYS A 35 4.38 -13.14 2.58
C LYS A 35 4.97 -11.72 2.63
N TYR A 36 6.07 -11.57 3.36
CA TYR A 36 6.84 -10.32 3.35
C TYR A 36 7.26 -9.95 1.93
N LYS A 37 7.11 -8.67 1.56
CA LYS A 37 7.31 -8.12 0.21
C LYS A 37 6.35 -8.64 -0.86
N GLU A 38 5.35 -9.43 -0.50
CA GLU A 38 4.30 -9.81 -1.45
C GLU A 38 3.49 -8.58 -1.83
N GLU A 39 3.17 -8.49 -3.12
CA GLU A 39 2.42 -7.39 -3.68
C GLU A 39 0.96 -7.76 -3.93
N VAL A 40 0.06 -6.83 -3.64
CA VAL A 40 -1.37 -7.00 -3.86
C VAL A 40 -1.98 -5.75 -4.48
N ILE A 41 -3.02 -5.95 -5.29
CA ILE A 41 -3.84 -4.86 -5.82
C ILE A 41 -4.94 -4.54 -4.82
N GLY A 42 -4.95 -3.30 -4.32
CA GLY A 42 -6.01 -2.81 -3.44
C GLY A 42 -7.28 -2.54 -4.25
N LEU A 43 -8.41 -3.07 -3.81
CA LEU A 43 -9.72 -2.91 -4.45
C LEU A 43 -10.62 -1.98 -3.65
N LYS A 44 -10.60 -2.09 -2.31
CA LYS A 44 -11.43 -1.29 -1.40
C LYS A 44 -10.72 -1.10 -0.07
N ARG A 45 -10.96 0.03 0.60
CA ARG A 45 -10.46 0.29 1.95
C ARG A 45 -11.63 0.64 2.87
N ILE A 46 -11.70 0.01 4.03
CA ILE A 46 -12.74 0.26 5.04
C ILE A 46 -12.14 0.05 6.43
N ASN A 47 -12.31 1.00 7.35
CA ASN A 47 -11.99 0.85 8.78
C ASN A 47 -10.58 0.29 9.08
N GLY A 48 -9.56 0.70 8.31
CA GLY A 48 -8.19 0.22 8.48
C GLY A 48 -7.86 -1.11 7.78
N TRP A 49 -8.81 -1.67 7.03
CA TRP A 49 -8.64 -2.89 6.23
C TRP A 49 -8.57 -2.59 4.74
N LEU A 50 -7.79 -3.39 4.03
CA LEU A 50 -7.69 -3.39 2.58
C LEU A 50 -8.30 -4.68 2.02
N LYS A 51 -9.27 -4.55 1.11
CA LYS A 51 -9.74 -5.64 0.25
C LYS A 51 -8.82 -5.76 -0.94
N HIS A 52 -8.38 -6.98 -1.23
CA HIS A 52 -7.60 -7.39 -2.39
C HIS A 52 -8.16 -8.73 -2.93
N PRO A 53 -7.68 -9.26 -4.08
CA PRO A 53 -8.24 -10.48 -4.67
C PRO A 53 -8.31 -11.67 -3.71
N SER A 54 -7.28 -11.85 -2.87
CA SER A 54 -7.21 -12.97 -1.92
C SER A 54 -8.09 -12.81 -0.68
N GLY A 55 -8.57 -11.59 -0.36
CA GLY A 55 -9.37 -11.35 0.85
C GLY A 55 -9.18 -9.96 1.45
N TRP A 56 -9.27 -9.89 2.79
CA TRP A 56 -9.09 -8.66 3.56
C TRP A 56 -7.86 -8.75 4.45
N SER A 57 -7.03 -7.72 4.44
CA SER A 57 -5.86 -7.62 5.31
C SER A 57 -5.79 -6.27 6.00
N LEU A 58 -5.27 -6.27 7.23
CA LEU A 58 -5.14 -5.06 8.04
C LEU A 58 -4.01 -4.18 7.48
N ILE A 59 -4.25 -2.87 7.40
CA ILE A 59 -3.28 -1.92 6.83
C ILE A 59 -2.22 -1.55 7.88
N ASN A 60 -2.62 -1.33 9.13
CA ASN A 60 -1.73 -0.91 10.22
C ASN A 60 -1.84 -1.85 11.43
N SER A 61 -0.72 -2.15 12.06
CA SER A 61 -0.66 -2.79 13.38
C SER A 61 -0.93 -1.79 14.50
N TYR A 62 -0.99 -2.30 15.73
CA TYR A 62 -0.90 -1.49 16.95
C TYR A 62 0.36 -0.60 16.92
N GLY A 63 0.22 0.66 17.33
CA GLY A 63 1.31 1.64 17.28
C GLY A 63 1.56 2.26 15.89
N ASN A 64 0.60 2.15 14.96
CA ASN A 64 0.66 2.75 13.61
C ASN A 64 1.79 2.23 12.70
N ILE A 65 2.36 1.05 12.99
CA ILE A 65 3.33 0.39 12.11
C ILE A 65 2.57 -0.22 10.92
N PRO A 66 2.86 0.14 9.66
CA PRO A 66 2.11 -0.39 8.52
C PRO A 66 2.43 -1.87 8.28
N PHE A 67 1.39 -2.69 8.14
CA PHE A 67 1.47 -4.04 7.58
C PHE A 67 1.40 -4.02 6.06
N LEU A 68 0.66 -3.06 5.49
CA LEU A 68 0.60 -2.81 4.06
C LEU A 68 1.00 -1.37 3.76
N THR A 69 1.97 -1.22 2.87
CA THR A 69 2.43 0.08 2.38
C THR A 69 1.96 0.23 0.94
N ARG A 70 1.29 1.33 0.63
CA ARG A 70 0.93 1.62 -0.76
C ARG A 70 2.21 1.87 -1.55
N LEU A 71 2.41 1.10 -2.60
CA LEU A 71 3.34 1.45 -3.66
C LEU A 71 2.65 2.58 -4.42
N THR A 72 2.76 3.81 -3.90
CA THR A 72 2.58 4.98 -4.75
C THR A 72 3.61 4.82 -5.84
N GLU A 73 3.12 4.67 -7.07
CA GLU A 73 3.95 4.56 -8.25
C GLU A 73 5.14 5.51 -8.09
N LEU A 74 6.33 4.93 -8.16
CA LEU A 74 7.47 5.66 -8.68
C LEU A 74 6.90 6.43 -9.87
N ARG A 75 6.86 7.77 -9.78
CA ARG A 75 6.49 8.60 -10.94
C ARG A 75 7.17 7.95 -12.12
N GLU A 76 6.42 7.60 -13.17
CA GLU A 76 6.99 7.02 -14.38
C GLU A 76 8.28 7.79 -14.68
N VAL A 77 9.43 7.15 -14.42
CA VAL A 77 10.64 7.58 -15.06
C VAL A 77 10.35 7.16 -16.49
N VAL A 78 10.04 8.13 -17.33
CA VAL A 78 10.10 7.97 -18.78
C VAL A 78 11.54 7.57 -19.04
N ILE A 79 11.80 6.25 -19.02
CA ILE A 79 13.06 5.71 -19.51
C ILE A 79 12.91 5.81 -21.02
N ASP A 80 13.31 6.96 -21.57
CA ASP A 80 13.69 7.00 -22.97
C ASP A 80 14.76 5.92 -23.13
N LYS A 81 14.47 4.94 -23.98
CA LYS A 81 15.38 3.85 -24.31
C LYS A 81 16.56 4.41 -25.09
N SER A 82 17.48 5.05 -24.39
CA SER A 82 18.83 5.33 -24.84
C SER A 82 19.73 4.34 -24.13
N SER A 83 19.99 3.24 -24.83
CA SER A 83 20.87 2.14 -24.47
C SER A 83 22.22 2.59 -23.89
N SER A 84 22.50 2.23 -22.63
CA SER A 84 23.69 1.47 -22.22
C SER A 84 23.92 1.54 -20.71
N GLY A 85 23.52 0.48 -19.99
CA GLY A 85 24.03 0.11 -18.67
C GLY A 85 23.78 1.08 -17.52
N GLU A 86 22.74 0.84 -16.70
CA GLU A 86 22.49 1.71 -15.54
C GLU A 86 22.22 0.91 -14.25
N LYS A 87 23.00 1.22 -13.21
CA LYS A 87 22.81 0.73 -11.84
C LYS A 87 21.57 1.40 -11.25
N ILE A 88 20.58 0.60 -10.88
CA ILE A 88 19.37 1.11 -10.23
C ILE A 88 19.67 1.42 -8.77
N GLN A 89 19.68 2.69 -8.42
CA GLN A 89 19.77 3.15 -7.02
C GLN A 89 18.37 3.57 -6.54
N PHE A 90 17.85 2.83 -5.56
CA PHE A 90 16.53 3.08 -4.99
C PHE A 90 16.60 4.22 -3.98
N ASN A 91 15.91 5.33 -4.25
CA ASN A 91 15.75 6.42 -3.29
C ASN A 91 14.36 6.34 -2.65
N TYR A 92 14.31 6.05 -1.34
CA TYR A 92 13.07 5.94 -0.58
C TYR A 92 12.72 7.30 0.04
N PRO A 93 11.56 7.93 -0.29
CA PRO A 93 11.14 9.14 0.40
C PRO A 93 10.69 8.79 1.83
N SER A 94 11.28 9.48 2.81
CA SER A 94 10.94 9.33 4.23
C SER A 94 9.48 9.78 4.49
N PRO A 95 8.70 9.09 5.35
CA PRO A 95 7.26 9.35 5.57
C PRO A 95 6.88 10.76 6.05
N ALA A 96 7.85 11.62 6.38
CA ALA A 96 7.64 12.93 6.99
C ALA A 96 7.08 14.01 6.04
N ALA A 97 7.02 13.78 4.72
CA ALA A 97 6.69 14.83 3.75
C ALA A 97 5.19 15.16 3.60
N ARG A 98 4.28 14.59 4.42
CA ARG A 98 2.81 14.80 4.26
C ARG A 98 2.15 15.71 5.28
N MET A 99 2.91 16.42 6.11
CA MET A 99 2.36 17.47 6.98
C MET A 99 3.06 18.80 6.74
N SER A 100 2.58 19.59 5.78
CA SER A 100 2.53 21.05 5.90
C SER A 100 1.86 21.67 4.66
N THR A 101 0.67 22.23 4.86
CA THR A 101 0.23 23.58 4.41
C THR A 101 -1.30 23.65 4.42
N ARG A 102 -1.87 23.91 5.60
CA ARG A 102 -3.11 24.71 5.69
C ARG A 102 -2.69 26.12 6.10
N ARG A 103 -2.40 26.96 5.11
CA ARG A 103 -2.49 28.41 5.27
C ARG A 103 -3.96 28.76 5.03
N THR A 104 -4.71 29.01 6.08
CA THR A 104 -5.93 29.81 5.99
C THR A 104 -5.50 31.27 6.08
N ASP A 105 -5.43 31.92 4.93
CA ASP A 105 -5.43 33.38 4.83
C ASP A 105 -6.89 33.80 4.95
N ASN A 106 -7.23 34.52 6.03
CA ASN A 106 -8.55 35.08 6.21
C ASN A 106 -8.37 36.60 6.30
N ARG A 107 -8.94 37.26 5.30
CA ARG A 107 -8.97 38.70 5.07
C ARG A 107 -9.96 39.39 5.99
#